data_AF-A0A818B317-F1
#
_entry.id   AF-A0A818B317-F1
#
_cell.length_a   1.000
_cell.length_b   1.000
_cell.length_c   1.000
_cell.angle_alpha   90.00
_cell.angle_beta   90.00
_cell.angle_gamma   90.00
#
_symmetry.space_group_name_H-M   'P 1'
#
loop_
_entity.id
_entity.type
_entity.pdbx_description
1 polymer ?
#
loop_
_entity_poly.entity_id
_entity_poly.type
_entity_poly.pdbx_seq_one_letter_code
_entity_poly.pdbx_strand_id
1 'polypeptide(L)'
;MSSLSSNQSTVLHVKKTLILTKIATASNHNRDRHLARIVAGNAENLRTHLESMCNILRPDDRLTLMVQLESGFPNRFRYLVIISCIGKQQTEESALLGFDVTTNEITIGMILPIWADLDISLDGDGGFKVTSCDQCYIFKPVSVQALWTAYQSLHKVSNQARHYNYIANNGLTHSWLEHYRNIDLRSNQIYINEWNQMDDILSHRSDSPHLYQPLSSDEESLRTRIHVKLKEIMLQVNLDEVTPKFVSYQFMFFLL
;
A
#
# COMPACT_ATOMS: atom_id res chain seq x y z
N MET A 1 28.18 3.49 -18.60
CA MET A 1 28.50 2.73 -17.35
C MET A 1 27.96 3.41 -16.08
N SER A 2 27.09 4.43 -16.18
CA SER A 2 26.54 5.19 -15.04
C SER A 2 25.12 4.76 -14.60
N SER A 3 24.38 3.99 -15.41
CA SER A 3 22.99 3.59 -15.11
C SER A 3 22.86 2.45 -14.08
N LEU A 4 23.88 1.58 -13.96
CA LEU A 4 23.88 0.47 -13.00
C LEU A 4 24.04 0.92 -11.52
N SER A 5 24.68 2.07 -11.27
CA SER A 5 24.94 2.55 -9.90
C SER A 5 23.72 3.28 -9.28
N SER A 6 22.88 3.88 -10.13
CA SER A 6 21.63 4.55 -9.72
C SER A 6 20.57 3.53 -9.27
N ASN A 7 20.45 2.42 -10.00
CA ASN A 7 19.53 1.33 -9.67
C ASN A 7 19.95 0.59 -8.40
N GLN A 8 21.26 0.37 -8.20
CA GLN A 8 21.76 -0.19 -6.93
C GLN A 8 21.45 0.71 -5.72
N SER A 9 21.54 2.04 -5.86
CA SER A 9 21.28 2.99 -4.77
C SER A 9 19.79 3.08 -4.41
N THR A 10 18.89 3.01 -5.39
CA THR A 10 17.43 2.98 -5.20
C THR A 10 17.00 1.66 -4.55
N VAL A 11 17.53 0.54 -5.03
CA VAL A 11 17.37 -0.78 -4.40
C VAL A 11 17.92 -0.77 -2.97
N LEU A 12 19.02 -0.05 -2.68
CA LEU A 12 19.58 0.07 -1.33
C LEU A 12 18.71 0.91 -0.37
N HIS A 13 18.03 1.95 -0.87
CA HIS A 13 17.17 2.83 -0.06
C HIS A 13 15.84 2.13 0.29
N VAL A 14 15.26 1.41 -0.66
CA VAL A 14 14.10 0.52 -0.44
C VAL A 14 14.49 -0.63 0.48
N LYS A 15 15.66 -1.27 0.26
CA LYS A 15 16.23 -2.28 1.18
C LYS A 15 16.43 -1.72 2.58
N LYS A 16 16.96 -0.50 2.77
CA LYS A 16 17.16 0.10 4.10
C LYS A 16 15.84 0.33 4.84
N THR A 17 14.84 0.88 4.17
CA THR A 17 13.52 1.13 4.78
C THR A 17 12.83 -0.18 5.16
N LEU A 18 13.01 -1.23 4.34
CA LEU A 18 12.37 -2.52 4.56
C LEU A 18 13.13 -3.45 5.54
N ILE A 19 14.46 -3.34 5.63
CA ILE A 19 15.32 -4.14 6.52
C ILE A 19 15.39 -3.56 7.92
N LEU A 20 15.40 -2.23 8.09
CA LEU A 20 15.46 -1.60 9.41
C LEU A 20 14.22 -1.90 10.26
N THR A 21 13.08 -2.16 9.63
CA THR A 21 11.85 -2.59 10.33
C THR A 21 11.90 -4.05 10.81
N LYS A 22 12.80 -4.90 10.27
CA LYS A 22 12.79 -6.35 10.51
C LYS A 22 13.92 -6.90 11.40
N ILE A 23 15.00 -6.14 11.64
CA ILE A 23 16.16 -6.64 12.42
C ILE A 23 16.04 -6.32 13.93
N ALA A 24 15.19 -5.38 14.33
CA ALA A 24 15.12 -4.95 15.73
C ALA A 24 14.45 -5.94 16.71
N THR A 25 13.80 -7.02 16.25
CA THR A 25 12.97 -7.88 17.11
C THR A 25 13.42 -9.35 17.24
N ALA A 26 14.60 -9.73 16.74
CA ALA A 26 15.06 -11.12 16.87
C ALA A 26 15.93 -11.36 18.12
N SER A 27 15.29 -11.60 19.28
CA SER A 27 15.90 -12.35 20.38
C SER A 27 14.85 -12.92 21.34
N ASN A 28 14.34 -14.15 21.13
CA ASN A 28 14.54 -15.26 22.08
C ASN A 28 13.97 -16.63 21.65
N HIS A 29 14.70 -17.68 22.06
CA HIS A 29 14.86 -19.01 21.46
C HIS A 29 13.61 -19.89 21.17
N ASN A 30 13.72 -20.62 20.04
CA ASN A 30 13.07 -21.87 19.59
C ASN A 30 11.67 -21.80 18.91
N ARG A 31 10.77 -20.88 19.26
CA ARG A 31 9.58 -20.55 18.41
C ARG A 31 9.96 -19.71 17.17
N ASP A 32 11.09 -19.01 17.30
CA ASP A 32 11.72 -18.20 16.27
C ASP A 32 12.06 -18.97 15.01
N ARG A 33 12.31 -20.28 15.02
CA ARG A 33 12.74 -20.96 13.78
C ARG A 33 11.61 -21.10 12.75
N HIS A 34 10.37 -21.29 13.18
CA HIS A 34 9.24 -21.41 12.25
C HIS A 34 8.79 -20.03 11.78
N LEU A 35 8.69 -19.07 12.70
CA LEU A 35 8.40 -17.67 12.36
C LEU A 35 9.53 -17.07 11.51
N ALA A 36 10.80 -17.28 11.84
CA ALA A 36 11.92 -16.85 11.01
C ALA A 36 11.93 -17.54 9.64
N ARG A 37 11.48 -18.80 9.52
CA ARG A 37 11.30 -19.45 8.20
C ARG A 37 10.16 -18.84 7.40
N ILE A 38 9.03 -18.52 8.02
CA ILE A 38 7.91 -17.83 7.37
C ILE A 38 8.32 -16.41 6.97
N VAL A 39 8.99 -15.68 7.87
CA VAL A 39 9.47 -14.33 7.63
C VAL A 39 10.57 -14.32 6.56
N ALA A 40 11.47 -15.29 6.57
CA ALA A 40 12.49 -15.46 5.53
C ALA A 40 11.86 -15.86 4.19
N GLY A 41 10.89 -16.77 4.18
CA GLY A 41 10.14 -17.14 2.96
C GLY A 41 9.37 -15.95 2.38
N ASN A 42 8.73 -15.15 3.24
CA ASN A 42 8.06 -13.92 2.83
C ASN A 42 9.04 -12.84 2.35
N ALA A 43 10.22 -12.75 2.96
CA ALA A 43 11.26 -11.84 2.52
C ALA A 43 11.86 -12.27 1.16
N GLU A 44 12.01 -13.56 0.92
CA GLU A 44 12.49 -14.09 -0.36
C GLU A 44 11.45 -13.85 -1.46
N ASN A 45 10.18 -14.20 -1.22
CA ASN A 45 9.09 -13.90 -2.15
C ASN A 45 9.04 -12.41 -2.50
N LEU A 46 9.14 -11.53 -1.49
CA LEU A 46 9.15 -10.09 -1.70
C LEU A 46 10.34 -9.63 -2.55
N ARG A 47 11.54 -10.18 -2.31
CA ARG A 47 12.72 -9.87 -3.13
C ARG A 47 12.51 -10.30 -4.57
N THR A 48 12.04 -11.52 -4.80
CA THR A 48 11.75 -12.03 -6.15
C THR A 48 10.71 -11.16 -6.85
N HIS A 49 9.62 -10.79 -6.15
CA HIS A 49 8.59 -9.91 -6.70
C HIS A 49 9.17 -8.53 -7.06
N LEU A 50 9.97 -7.93 -6.18
CA LEU A 50 10.63 -6.64 -6.43
C LEU A 50 11.57 -6.71 -7.64
N GLU A 51 12.37 -7.76 -7.74
CA GLU A 51 13.29 -7.98 -8.87
C GLU A 51 12.51 -8.12 -10.18
N SER A 52 11.41 -8.88 -10.19
CA SER A 52 10.51 -8.99 -11.35
C SER A 52 9.87 -7.66 -11.74
N MET A 53 9.41 -6.85 -10.77
CA MET A 53 8.88 -5.51 -11.04
C MET A 53 9.94 -4.60 -11.66
N CYS A 54 11.14 -4.57 -11.09
CA CYS A 54 12.25 -3.76 -11.62
C CYS A 54 12.61 -4.12 -13.07
N ASN A 55 12.44 -5.38 -13.47
CA ASN A 55 12.68 -5.81 -14.86
C ASN A 55 11.62 -5.30 -15.85
N ILE A 56 10.42 -4.95 -15.38
CA ILE A 56 9.35 -4.35 -16.18
C ILE A 56 9.51 -2.84 -16.29
N LEU A 57 10.08 -2.20 -15.26
CA LEU A 57 10.31 -0.77 -15.25
C LEU A 57 11.35 -0.36 -16.30
N ARG A 58 11.19 0.84 -16.89
CA ARG A 58 12.19 1.34 -17.83
C ARG A 58 13.46 1.70 -17.05
N PRO A 59 14.63 1.71 -17.71
CA PRO A 59 15.89 2.09 -17.08
C PRO A 59 15.88 3.50 -16.46
N ASP A 60 15.05 4.41 -16.97
CA ASP A 60 14.93 5.79 -16.50
C ASP A 60 13.95 5.95 -15.32
N ASP A 61 13.18 4.91 -15.01
CA ASP A 61 12.18 4.93 -13.94
C ASP A 61 12.81 4.60 -12.59
N ARG A 62 12.42 5.36 -11.58
CA ARG A 62 12.86 5.20 -10.19
C ARG A 62 11.70 4.66 -9.38
N LEU A 63 11.84 3.45 -8.85
CA LEU A 63 10.91 2.92 -7.85
C LEU A 63 11.13 3.66 -6.53
N THR A 64 10.19 4.53 -6.17
CA THR A 64 10.28 5.37 -4.96
C THR A 64 9.57 4.75 -3.76
N LEU A 65 8.50 3.99 -4.01
CA LEU A 65 7.76 3.25 -2.99
C LEU A 65 7.16 1.99 -3.59
N MET A 66 7.10 0.93 -2.80
CA MET A 66 6.31 -0.27 -3.06
C MET A 66 5.63 -0.70 -1.76
N VAL A 67 4.31 -0.83 -1.79
CA VAL A 67 3.52 -1.36 -0.68
C VAL A 67 2.63 -2.50 -1.15
N GLN A 68 2.47 -3.51 -0.29
CA GLN A 68 1.55 -4.61 -0.55
C GLN A 68 0.13 -4.21 -0.14
N LEU A 69 -0.83 -4.50 -1.01
CA LEU A 69 -2.25 -4.34 -0.75
C LEU A 69 -2.90 -5.68 -0.39
N GLU A 70 -4.05 -5.59 0.26
CA GLU A 70 -4.99 -6.69 0.40
C GLU A 70 -5.45 -7.18 -0.99
N SER A 71 -5.70 -8.48 -1.09
CA SER A 71 -6.11 -9.15 -2.32
C SER A 71 -7.35 -10.00 -2.04
N GLY A 72 -8.39 -9.82 -2.84
CA GLY A 72 -9.57 -10.69 -2.79
C GLY A 72 -9.32 -12.11 -3.31
N PHE A 73 -8.18 -12.35 -3.96
CA PHE A 73 -7.84 -13.62 -4.61
C PHE A 73 -6.70 -14.34 -3.88
N PRO A 74 -6.87 -15.66 -3.61
CA PRO A 74 -5.80 -16.47 -3.03
C PRO A 74 -4.63 -16.56 -4.02
N ASN A 75 -3.40 -16.64 -3.50
CA ASN A 75 -2.16 -16.78 -4.28
C ASN A 75 -1.85 -15.64 -5.27
N ARG A 76 -2.48 -14.48 -5.09
CA ARG A 76 -2.14 -13.27 -5.84
C ARG A 76 -1.74 -12.16 -4.87
N PHE A 77 -0.61 -11.53 -5.15
CA PHE A 77 -0.11 -10.38 -4.41
C PHE A 77 -0.38 -9.13 -5.22
N ARG A 78 -1.00 -8.14 -4.59
CA ARG A 78 -1.20 -6.80 -5.16
C ARG A 78 -0.16 -5.87 -4.61
N TYR A 79 0.53 -5.14 -5.48
CA TYR A 79 1.50 -4.13 -5.08
C TYR A 79 1.15 -2.79 -5.70
N LEU A 80 1.04 -1.79 -4.85
CA LEU A 80 0.97 -0.40 -5.26
C LEU A 80 2.39 0.16 -5.27
N VAL A 81 2.82 0.63 -6.42
CA VAL A 81 4.18 1.12 -6.64
C VAL A 81 4.12 2.58 -7.10
N ILE A 82 4.87 3.46 -6.43
CA ILE A 82 5.12 4.82 -6.90
C ILE A 82 6.42 4.79 -7.68
N ILE A 83 6.36 5.18 -8.95
CA ILE A 83 7.53 5.39 -9.78
C ILE A 83 7.66 6.87 -10.15
N SER A 84 8.90 7.34 -10.29
CA SER A 84 9.19 8.67 -10.80
C SER A 84 10.23 8.64 -11.91
N CYS A 85 10.16 9.56 -12.85
CA CYS A 85 11.21 9.79 -13.84
C CYS A 85 11.34 11.28 -14.14
N ILE A 86 12.47 11.69 -14.69
CA ILE A 86 12.63 13.06 -15.20
C ILE A 86 11.93 13.15 -16.55
N GLY A 87 10.88 13.95 -16.61
CA GLY A 87 10.08 14.18 -17.80
C GLY A 87 10.77 15.04 -18.86
N LYS A 88 10.09 15.24 -19.99
CA LYS A 88 10.59 16.07 -21.10
C LYS A 88 10.82 17.53 -20.68
N GLN A 89 10.08 17.99 -19.69
CA GLN A 89 10.18 19.35 -19.14
C GLN A 89 11.28 19.50 -18.08
N GLN A 90 12.16 18.50 -17.91
CA GLN A 90 13.23 18.48 -16.90
C GLN A 90 12.70 18.58 -15.46
N THR A 91 11.47 18.15 -15.25
CA THR A 91 10.82 18.07 -13.93
C THR A 91 10.57 16.61 -13.58
N GLU A 92 10.49 16.29 -12.28
CA GLU A 92 10.20 14.94 -11.83
C GLU A 92 8.69 14.67 -11.94
N GLU A 93 8.33 13.69 -12.77
CA GLU A 93 6.96 13.23 -13.01
C GLU A 93 6.77 11.90 -12.27
N SER A 94 5.61 11.72 -11.62
CA SER A 94 5.35 10.53 -10.79
C SER A 94 4.06 9.83 -11.22
N ALA A 95 4.04 8.51 -11.12
CA ALA A 95 2.84 7.71 -11.39
C ALA A 95 2.71 6.54 -10.41
N LEU A 96 1.46 6.11 -10.25
CA LEU A 96 1.09 4.89 -9.56
C LEU A 96 0.95 3.75 -10.56
N LEU A 97 1.59 2.62 -10.25
CA LEU A 97 1.39 1.34 -10.93
C LEU A 97 0.81 0.33 -9.94
N GLY A 98 -0.26 -0.36 -10.35
CA GLY A 98 -0.81 -1.52 -9.66
C GLY A 98 -0.29 -2.79 -10.30
N PHE A 99 0.58 -3.51 -9.61
CA PHE A 99 1.09 -4.80 -10.05
C PHE A 99 0.29 -5.93 -9.43
N ASP A 100 -0.08 -6.91 -10.26
CA ASP A 100 -0.61 -8.19 -9.84
C ASP A 100 0.46 -9.27 -10.05
N VAL A 101 0.88 -9.93 -8.97
CA VAL A 101 1.89 -10.98 -9.00
C VAL A 101 1.25 -12.29 -8.58
N THR A 102 1.34 -13.29 -9.44
CA THR A 102 0.99 -14.69 -9.13
C THR A 102 2.25 -15.55 -9.19
N THR A 103 2.12 -16.86 -9.00
CA THR A 103 3.26 -17.79 -9.15
C THR A 103 3.85 -17.83 -10.55
N ASN A 104 3.06 -17.48 -11.57
CA ASN A 104 3.41 -17.72 -12.97
C ASN A 104 3.61 -16.43 -13.77
N GLU A 105 2.94 -15.35 -13.36
CA GLU A 105 2.86 -14.11 -14.12
C GLU A 105 2.93 -12.89 -13.22
N ILE A 106 3.47 -11.82 -13.78
CA ILE A 106 3.43 -10.47 -13.23
C ILE A 106 2.77 -9.58 -14.27
N THR A 107 1.73 -8.87 -13.86
CA THR A 107 0.89 -8.05 -14.73
C THR A 107 0.64 -6.68 -14.10
N ILE A 108 0.24 -5.72 -14.93
CA ILE A 108 -0.12 -4.36 -14.55
C ILE A 108 -1.64 -4.24 -14.66
N GLY A 109 -2.30 -4.09 -13.51
CA GLY A 109 -3.74 -3.95 -13.39
C GLY A 109 -4.21 -2.50 -13.35
N MET A 110 -3.30 -1.56 -13.02
CA MET A 110 -3.61 -0.15 -12.90
C MET A 110 -2.42 0.72 -13.29
N ILE A 111 -2.69 1.80 -14.02
CA ILE A 111 -1.73 2.86 -14.35
C ILE A 111 -2.42 4.19 -14.08
N LEU A 112 -1.93 4.95 -13.09
CA LEU A 112 -2.52 6.22 -12.69
C LEU A 112 -1.43 7.31 -12.61
N PRO A 113 -1.37 8.23 -13.58
CA PRO A 113 -0.47 9.39 -13.50
C PRO A 113 -0.85 10.29 -12.32
N ILE A 114 0.14 10.98 -11.72
CA ILE A 114 -0.10 11.90 -10.60
C ILE A 114 -0.17 13.33 -11.13
N TRP A 115 -1.39 13.85 -11.16
CA TRP A 115 -1.72 15.21 -11.60
C TRP A 115 -1.87 16.17 -10.42
N ALA A 116 -1.98 17.47 -10.72
CA ALA A 116 -2.17 18.52 -9.73
C ALA A 116 -3.55 18.48 -9.03
N ASP A 117 -4.57 17.90 -9.68
CA ASP A 117 -5.92 17.71 -9.14
C ASP A 117 -6.06 16.45 -8.27
N LEU A 118 -4.98 15.66 -8.11
CA LEU A 118 -5.02 14.42 -7.35
C LEU A 118 -5.35 14.67 -5.87
N ASP A 119 -6.50 14.17 -5.44
CA ASP A 119 -6.99 14.24 -4.06
C ASP A 119 -6.78 12.92 -3.33
N ILE A 120 -6.37 12.99 -2.07
CA ILE A 120 -6.02 11.83 -1.24
C ILE A 120 -6.70 11.96 0.11
N SER A 121 -7.55 10.99 0.47
CA SER A 121 -8.27 10.95 1.75
C SER A 121 -8.14 9.59 2.42
N LEU A 122 -8.34 9.52 3.74
CA LEU A 122 -8.45 8.24 4.45
C LEU A 122 -9.87 7.69 4.34
N ASP A 123 -9.99 6.36 4.28
CA ASP A 123 -11.25 5.65 3.99
C ASP A 123 -11.97 5.12 5.24
N GLY A 124 -11.43 5.33 6.44
CA GLY A 124 -12.01 4.86 7.71
C GLY A 124 -11.85 3.35 7.96
N ASP A 125 -11.84 2.53 6.91
CA ASP A 125 -11.73 1.07 6.92
C ASP A 125 -10.29 0.54 6.86
N GLY A 126 -9.31 1.37 7.28
CA GLY A 126 -7.88 1.01 7.18
C GLY A 126 -7.29 1.16 5.77
N GLY A 127 -8.03 1.77 4.84
CA GLY A 127 -7.57 2.15 3.51
C GLY A 127 -7.40 3.65 3.32
N PHE A 128 -7.02 4.01 2.09
CA PHE A 128 -7.02 5.39 1.62
C PHE A 128 -7.57 5.45 0.20
N LYS A 129 -8.15 6.59 -0.14
CA LYS A 129 -8.78 6.90 -1.40
C LYS A 129 -7.92 7.86 -2.20
N VAL A 130 -7.80 7.62 -3.49
CA VAL A 130 -7.13 8.51 -4.44
C VAL A 130 -8.11 8.85 -5.53
N THR A 131 -8.38 10.14 -5.71
CA THR A 131 -9.29 10.64 -6.74
C THR A 131 -8.53 11.49 -7.74
N SER A 132 -8.71 11.23 -9.04
CA SER A 132 -8.09 11.99 -10.11
C SER A 132 -8.95 11.94 -11.36
N CYS A 133 -9.22 13.09 -12.00
CA CYS A 133 -9.97 13.16 -13.26
C CYS A 133 -11.24 12.28 -13.29
N ASP A 134 -12.10 12.41 -12.27
CA ASP A 134 -13.36 11.66 -12.07
C ASP A 134 -13.21 10.15 -11.81
N GLN A 135 -11.98 9.65 -11.66
CA GLN A 135 -11.70 8.28 -11.26
C GLN A 135 -11.34 8.23 -9.78
N CYS A 136 -11.94 7.29 -9.06
CA CYS A 136 -11.75 7.10 -7.63
C CYS A 136 -11.24 5.69 -7.37
N TYR A 137 -10.12 5.59 -6.66
CA TYR A 137 -9.44 4.34 -6.34
C TYR A 137 -9.34 4.17 -4.84
N ILE A 138 -9.68 2.98 -4.34
CA ILE A 138 -9.53 2.61 -2.93
C ILE A 138 -8.38 1.62 -2.81
N PHE A 139 -7.41 1.94 -1.96
CA PHE A 139 -6.29 1.08 -1.65
C PHE A 139 -6.33 0.68 -0.19
N LYS A 140 -6.23 -0.63 0.07
CA LYS A 140 -6.19 -1.22 1.41
C LYS A 140 -4.83 -1.89 1.63
N PRO A 141 -3.83 -1.19 2.21
CA PRO A 141 -2.53 -1.78 2.50
C PRO A 141 -2.61 -2.84 3.59
N VAL A 142 -1.76 -3.87 3.53
CA VAL A 142 -1.80 -5.01 4.47
C VAL A 142 -1.45 -4.65 5.93
N SER A 143 -1.01 -3.42 6.20
CA SER A 143 -0.70 -2.94 7.55
C SER A 143 -0.85 -1.43 7.68
N VAL A 144 -1.06 -0.96 8.92
CA VAL A 144 -1.12 0.48 9.25
C VAL A 144 0.17 1.20 8.90
N GLN A 145 1.32 0.54 9.05
CA GLN A 145 2.61 1.12 8.65
C GLN A 145 2.67 1.32 7.12
N ALA A 146 2.25 0.31 6.34
CA ALA A 146 2.20 0.42 4.89
C ALA A 146 1.21 1.51 4.43
N LEU A 147 0.08 1.63 5.13
CA LEU A 147 -0.90 2.71 4.95
C LEU A 147 -0.26 4.09 5.09
N TRP A 148 0.33 4.39 6.24
CA TRP A 148 0.92 5.71 6.48
C TRP A 148 2.10 6.00 5.54
N THR A 149 2.92 4.99 5.25
CA THR A 149 4.05 5.14 4.31
C THR A 149 3.55 5.51 2.91
N ALA A 150 2.53 4.82 2.41
CA ALA A 150 1.92 5.11 1.13
C ALA A 150 1.26 6.49 1.10
N TYR A 151 0.45 6.78 2.12
CA TYR A 151 -0.26 8.04 2.26
C TYR A 151 0.70 9.24 2.26
N GLN A 152 1.75 9.20 3.08
CA GLN A 152 2.74 10.28 3.16
C GLN A 152 3.54 10.45 1.87
N SER A 153 3.97 9.33 1.27
CA SER A 153 4.71 9.38 0.01
C SER A 153 3.85 9.96 -1.13
N LEU A 154 2.57 9.59 -1.18
CA LEU A 154 1.62 10.13 -2.15
C LEU A 154 1.38 11.62 -1.98
N HIS A 155 1.18 12.10 -0.76
CA HIS A 155 1.07 13.54 -0.49
C HIS A 155 2.32 14.31 -0.94
N LYS A 156 3.51 13.73 -0.77
CA LYS A 156 4.77 14.33 -1.24
C LYS A 156 4.80 14.49 -2.75
N VAL A 157 4.50 13.43 -3.51
CA VAL A 157 4.53 13.49 -4.99
C VAL A 157 3.34 14.28 -5.56
N SER A 158 2.17 14.29 -4.89
CA SER A 158 1.03 15.15 -5.23
C SER A 158 1.38 16.64 -5.05
N ASN A 159 2.06 17.01 -3.95
CA ASN A 159 2.56 18.37 -3.76
C ASN A 159 3.52 18.80 -4.87
N GLN A 160 4.39 17.90 -5.33
CA GLN A 160 5.30 18.16 -6.45
C GLN A 160 4.51 18.37 -7.75
N ALA A 161 3.51 17.54 -8.03
CA ALA A 161 2.64 17.69 -9.20
C ALA A 161 1.86 19.02 -9.18
N ARG A 162 1.38 19.45 -8.00
CA ARG A 162 0.76 20.76 -7.80
C ARG A 162 1.73 21.91 -8.03
N HIS A 163 2.96 21.78 -7.53
CA HIS A 163 3.99 22.81 -7.68
C HIS A 163 4.35 23.06 -9.14
N TYR A 164 4.47 22.01 -9.95
CA TYR A 164 4.75 22.11 -11.38
C TYR A 164 3.50 22.18 -12.26
N ASN A 165 2.31 22.22 -11.64
CA ASN A 165 1.01 22.32 -12.31
C ASN A 165 0.83 21.28 -13.43
N TYR A 166 1.01 20.00 -13.11
CA TYR A 166 0.76 18.92 -14.06
C TYR A 166 -0.75 18.73 -14.29
N ILE A 167 -1.20 18.93 -15.53
CA ILE A 167 -2.62 18.87 -15.91
C ILE A 167 -2.85 17.67 -16.84
N ALA A 168 -3.92 16.91 -16.58
CA ALA A 168 -4.35 15.80 -17.41
C ALA A 168 -4.80 16.27 -18.81
N ASN A 169 -4.63 15.41 -19.82
CA ASN A 169 -5.15 15.53 -21.21
C ASN A 169 -4.71 16.76 -22.04
N ASN A 170 -4.13 17.79 -21.40
CA ASN A 170 -3.65 19.02 -22.05
C ASN A 170 -2.18 19.33 -21.71
N GLY A 171 -1.49 18.45 -20.98
CA GLY A 171 -0.09 18.60 -20.57
C GLY A 171 0.90 17.85 -21.48
N LEU A 172 2.15 18.34 -21.50
CA LEU A 172 3.29 17.65 -22.16
C LEU A 172 3.97 16.61 -21.25
N THR A 173 3.39 16.35 -20.08
CA THR A 173 3.95 15.51 -19.01
C THR A 173 3.34 14.10 -19.03
N HIS A 174 4.01 13.15 -18.40
CA HIS A 174 3.60 11.75 -18.27
C HIS A 174 3.47 10.97 -19.60
N SER A 175 3.97 11.52 -20.72
CA SER A 175 3.96 10.84 -22.04
C SER A 175 4.68 9.49 -22.05
N TRP A 176 5.56 9.26 -21.07
CA TRP A 176 6.27 8.00 -20.91
C TRP A 176 5.39 6.83 -20.43
N LEU A 177 4.22 7.11 -19.84
CA LEU A 177 3.31 6.06 -19.39
C LEU A 177 2.71 5.24 -20.53
N GLU A 178 2.77 5.76 -21.77
CA GLU A 178 2.39 4.99 -22.98
C GLU A 178 3.21 3.70 -23.12
N HIS A 179 4.46 3.67 -22.63
CA HIS A 179 5.24 2.43 -22.59
C HIS A 179 4.50 1.31 -21.86
N TYR A 180 3.96 1.60 -20.68
CA TYR A 180 3.25 0.61 -19.88
C TYR A 180 1.86 0.27 -20.41
N ARG A 181 1.21 1.20 -21.11
CA ARG A 181 -0.08 0.92 -21.79
C ARG A 181 0.07 0.00 -23.00
N ASN A 182 1.22 0.08 -23.69
CA ASN A 182 1.47 -0.65 -24.94
C ASN A 182 2.10 -2.04 -24.72
N ILE A 183 2.68 -2.30 -23.55
CA ILE A 183 3.23 -3.61 -23.24
C ILE A 183 2.11 -4.61 -22.96
N ASP A 184 2.26 -5.84 -23.46
CA ASP A 184 1.33 -6.96 -23.27
C ASP A 184 1.46 -7.61 -21.88
N LEU A 185 1.35 -6.81 -20.82
CA LEU A 185 1.38 -7.24 -19.42
C LEU A 185 0.10 -6.85 -18.69
N ARG A 186 -1.00 -6.67 -19.41
CA ARG A 186 -2.26 -6.21 -18.82
C ARG A 186 -2.91 -7.34 -18.00
N SER A 187 -3.31 -7.04 -16.76
CA SER A 187 -3.97 -8.04 -15.91
C SER A 187 -5.30 -8.52 -16.51
N ASN A 188 -5.75 -9.71 -16.09
CA ASN A 188 -7.08 -10.21 -16.41
C ASN A 188 -8.17 -9.22 -15.96
N GLN A 189 -9.30 -9.19 -16.66
CA GLN A 189 -10.40 -8.24 -16.39
C GLN A 189 -10.90 -8.32 -14.94
N ILE A 190 -10.90 -9.52 -14.35
CA ILE A 190 -11.29 -9.73 -12.95
C ILE A 190 -10.36 -8.96 -11.99
N TYR A 191 -9.06 -8.96 -12.25
CA TYR A 191 -8.08 -8.24 -11.42
C TYR A 191 -8.17 -6.73 -11.65
N ILE A 192 -8.35 -6.31 -12.91
CA ILE A 192 -8.60 -4.90 -13.27
C ILE A 192 -9.84 -4.36 -12.55
N ASN A 193 -10.90 -5.15 -12.47
CA ASN A 193 -12.14 -4.73 -11.79
C ASN A 193 -11.90 -4.47 -10.30
N GLU A 194 -11.01 -5.23 -9.65
CA GLU A 194 -10.67 -5.00 -8.24
C GLU A 194 -9.75 -3.79 -8.03
N TRP A 195 -8.95 -3.41 -9.04
CA TRP A 195 -8.24 -2.14 -9.05
C TRP A 195 -9.19 -0.96 -9.24
N ASN A 196 -10.19 -1.13 -10.10
CA ASN A 196 -11.20 -0.12 -10.41
C ASN A 196 -12.44 -0.21 -9.52
N GLN A 197 -12.41 -1.01 -8.44
CA GLN A 197 -13.55 -1.12 -7.54
C GLN A 197 -13.76 0.26 -6.91
N MET A 198 -14.79 0.94 -7.41
CA MET A 198 -15.26 2.17 -6.84
C MET A 198 -15.86 1.88 -5.47
N ASP A 199 -15.96 2.91 -4.64
CA ASP A 199 -16.73 2.89 -3.40
C ASP A 199 -18.14 2.37 -3.75
N ASP A 200 -18.38 1.08 -3.53
CA ASP A 200 -19.65 0.46 -3.87
C ASP A 200 -20.73 1.27 -3.13
N ILE A 201 -21.86 1.50 -3.80
CA ILE A 201 -23.06 2.20 -3.33
C ILE A 201 -23.66 1.54 -2.06
N LEU A 202 -23.00 0.51 -1.52
CA LEU A 202 -23.08 0.07 -0.15
C LEU A 202 -22.06 0.84 0.70
N SER A 203 -22.22 2.18 0.76
CA SER A 203 -22.05 2.82 2.05
C SER A 203 -22.88 1.95 2.99
N HIS A 204 -22.23 1.18 3.85
CA HIS A 204 -22.87 0.78 5.08
C HIS A 204 -23.19 2.12 5.72
N ARG A 205 -24.39 2.63 5.43
CA ARG A 205 -25.10 3.48 6.37
C ARG A 205 -24.91 2.72 7.66
N SER A 206 -24.14 3.29 8.59
CA SER A 206 -24.38 2.98 9.99
C SER A 206 -25.90 3.05 10.11
N ASP A 207 -26.56 1.95 10.47
CA ASP A 207 -28.01 1.83 10.41
C ASP A 207 -28.67 3.02 11.11
N SER A 208 -29.05 4.05 10.34
CA SER A 208 -29.98 5.14 10.67
C SER A 208 -29.68 5.95 11.97
N PRO A 209 -30.35 7.10 12.20
CA PRO A 209 -29.83 8.16 13.05
C PRO A 209 -30.10 7.87 14.52
N HIS A 210 -29.05 7.66 15.32
CA HIS A 210 -29.13 7.85 16.75
C HIS A 210 -29.16 9.37 17.02
N LEU A 211 -30.36 9.93 16.91
CA LEU A 211 -30.74 11.18 17.56
C LEU A 211 -30.24 11.14 19.00
N TYR A 212 -29.26 12.01 19.32
CA TYR A 212 -28.92 12.51 20.65
C TYR A 212 -29.48 11.70 21.82
N GLN A 213 -29.00 10.47 21.98
CA GLN A 213 -29.19 9.73 23.21
C GLN A 213 -27.85 9.77 23.93
N PRO A 214 -27.75 10.40 25.12
CA PRO A 214 -26.54 10.29 25.91
C PRO A 214 -26.29 8.81 26.17
N LEU A 215 -25.07 8.37 25.85
CA LEU A 215 -24.64 7.01 26.06
C LEU A 215 -24.91 6.64 27.51
N SER A 216 -25.52 5.48 27.75
CA SER A 216 -25.74 5.02 29.11
C SER A 216 -24.38 4.88 29.81
N SER A 217 -24.34 5.14 31.12
CA SER A 217 -23.11 5.03 31.94
C SER A 217 -22.39 3.67 31.76
N ASP A 218 -23.13 2.63 31.38
CA ASP A 218 -22.62 1.29 31.13
C ASP A 218 -21.92 1.18 29.77
N GLU A 219 -22.41 1.85 28.73
CA GLU A 219 -21.77 1.91 27.42
C GLU A 219 -20.49 2.75 27.42
N GLU A 220 -20.47 3.86 28.17
CA GLU A 220 -19.24 4.64 28.38
C GLU A 220 -18.21 3.85 29.20
N SER A 221 -18.67 3.10 30.21
CA SER A 221 -17.80 2.21 31.01
C SER A 221 -17.30 1.02 30.19
N LEU A 222 -18.09 0.51 29.25
CA LEU A 222 -17.68 -0.54 28.31
C LEU A 222 -16.66 -0.01 27.31
N ARG A 223 -16.91 1.16 26.70
CA ARG A 223 -15.95 1.81 25.79
C ARG A 223 -14.65 2.18 26.48
N THR A 224 -14.72 2.70 27.70
CA THR A 224 -13.54 3.01 28.50
C THR A 224 -12.77 1.74 28.84
N ARG A 225 -13.45 0.64 29.20
CA ARG A 225 -12.79 -0.66 29.37
C ARG A 225 -12.14 -1.15 28.10
N ILE A 226 -12.84 -1.12 26.97
CA ILE A 226 -12.31 -1.55 25.67
C ILE A 226 -11.09 -0.70 25.31
N HIS A 227 -11.18 0.61 25.48
CA HIS A 227 -10.10 1.54 25.17
C HIS A 227 -8.90 1.38 26.11
N VAL A 228 -9.12 1.17 27.40
CA VAL A 228 -8.06 0.89 28.38
C VAL A 228 -7.41 -0.46 28.08
N LYS A 229 -8.19 -1.49 27.75
CA LYS A 229 -7.69 -2.82 27.37
C LYS A 229 -6.88 -2.76 26.09
N LEU A 230 -7.37 -2.06 25.06
CA LEU A 230 -6.64 -1.83 23.80
C LEU A 230 -5.35 -1.08 24.06
N LYS A 231 -5.38 -0.04 24.90
CA LYS A 231 -4.20 0.74 25.27
C LYS A 231 -3.20 -0.11 26.06
N GLU A 232 -3.66 -0.98 26.96
CA GLU A 232 -2.84 -1.93 27.71
C GLU A 232 -2.21 -2.98 26.79
N ILE A 233 -2.97 -3.52 25.84
CA ILE A 233 -2.46 -4.42 24.79
C ILE A 233 -1.44 -3.69 23.90
N MET A 234 -1.70 -2.44 23.50
CA MET A 234 -0.78 -1.62 22.73
C MET A 234 0.48 -1.21 23.52
N LEU A 235 0.44 -1.26 24.85
CA LEU A 235 1.58 -0.97 25.74
C LEU A 235 2.38 -2.22 26.12
N GLN A 236 1.74 -3.39 26.19
CA GLN A 236 2.35 -4.66 26.57
C GLN A 236 2.82 -5.50 25.37
N VAL A 237 2.32 -5.20 24.16
CA VAL A 237 2.70 -5.90 22.92
C VAL A 237 3.56 -4.97 22.07
N ASN A 238 4.70 -5.47 21.59
CA ASN A 238 5.45 -4.80 20.53
C ASN A 238 4.53 -4.62 19.32
N LEU A 239 4.18 -3.37 19.01
CA LEU A 239 3.27 -2.98 17.93
C LEU A 239 3.73 -3.40 16.53
N ASP A 240 4.94 -3.95 16.42
CA ASP A 240 5.58 -4.38 15.18
C ASP A 240 5.16 -5.79 14.71
N GLU A 241 4.38 -6.57 15.49
CA GLU A 241 4.00 -7.96 15.12
C GLU A 241 2.48 -8.31 15.13
N VAL A 242 1.57 -7.35 15.38
CA VAL A 242 0.14 -7.69 15.48
C VAL A 242 -0.57 -7.63 14.13
N THR A 243 -0.92 -8.80 13.57
CA THR A 243 -1.90 -8.96 12.49
C THR A 243 -3.29 -9.22 13.11
N PRO A 244 -4.42 -8.77 12.51
CA PRO A 244 -5.78 -8.97 13.09
C PRO A 244 -6.09 -10.41 13.52
N LYS A 245 -5.51 -11.40 12.83
CA LYS A 245 -5.62 -12.82 13.19
C LYS A 245 -5.04 -13.15 14.57
N PHE A 246 -3.94 -12.53 14.98
CA PHE A 246 -3.30 -12.78 16.29
C PHE A 246 -4.19 -12.33 17.45
N VAL A 247 -4.89 -11.20 17.29
CA VAL A 247 -5.86 -10.69 18.28
C VAL A 247 -7.04 -11.66 18.42
N SER A 248 -7.55 -12.22 17.32
CA SER A 248 -8.61 -13.23 17.36
C SER A 248 -8.16 -14.56 18.00
N TYR A 249 -6.93 -15.04 17.73
CA TYR A 249 -6.42 -16.27 18.35
C TYR A 249 -6.20 -16.12 19.86
N GLN A 250 -5.74 -14.96 20.32
CA GLN A 250 -5.54 -14.69 21.75
C GLN A 250 -6.86 -14.55 22.51
N PHE A 251 -7.90 -13.99 21.88
CA PHE A 251 -9.25 -13.96 22.43
C PHE A 251 -9.88 -15.36 22.52
N MET A 252 -9.61 -16.24 21.55
CA MET A 252 -10.16 -17.60 21.53
C MET A 252 -9.50 -18.53 22.57
N PHE A 253 -8.26 -18.26 22.98
CA PHE A 253 -7.53 -19.03 23.99
C PHE A 253 -7.88 -18.68 25.45
N PHE A 254 -8.57 -17.56 25.69
CA PHE A 254 -8.94 -17.09 27.04
C PHE A 254 -10.42 -17.35 27.41
N LEU A 255 -11.18 -18.00 26.53
CA LEU A 255 -12.60 -18.35 26.72
C LEU A 255 -12.86 -19.88 26.85
N LEU A 256 -11.79 -20.68 27.01
CA LEU A 256 -11.80 -22.06 27.51
C LEU A 256 -10.97 -22.13 28.80
#